data_AF-A0A8J7EBY8-F1
#
_entry.id   AF-A0A8J7EBY8-F1
#
_cell.length_a   1.000
_cell.length_b   1.000
_cell.length_c   1.000
_cell.angle_alpha   90.00
_cell.angle_beta   90.00
_cell.angle_gamma   90.00
#
_symmetry.space_group_name_H-M   'P 1'
#
loop_
_entity.id
_entity.type
_entity.pdbx_description
1 polymer ?
#
loop_
_entity_poly.entity_id
_entity_poly.type
_entity_poly.pdbx_seq_one_letter_code
_entity_poly.pdbx_strand_id
1 'polypeptide(L)'
;MPLRHQPAPPTPWDSDLDQPTIPASAYVHPQCSLIGDVQLGENVIVAPNTSIRADEGAPFHIGANTNIQDGVVIHGLEQGRVFGDDQQAYSVWIGEGTCITHMALIHGPAYVGNECFIGFRSTVFNAQVGHGCIVMMHALIQDVEIPPGKYVPSGMVITTQQAADRLPDANEGDRTFSHHVVEINQALRAGYRCANGIECTTALQNPADRNGFHSTSHNGQVGQPLRAEVVDIIRRQLRQGHRIGLEFADARRFKVGSWQSGPAIASTHDAQVLTQVEQFLAERPGDYVRLLGIDPKAKQRQWEQMIQKPE
;
A
#
# COMPACT_ATOMS: atom_id res chain seq x y z
N MET A 1 -17.66 2.53 23.55
CA MET A 1 -16.90 1.29 23.88
C MET A 1 -15.53 1.71 24.37
N PRO A 2 -14.99 1.16 25.46
CA PRO A 2 -13.65 1.49 25.90
C PRO A 2 -12.63 1.08 24.84
N LEU A 3 -11.65 1.94 24.57
CA LEU A 3 -10.48 1.65 23.74
C LEU A 3 -9.81 0.36 24.27
N ARG A 4 -9.71 -0.67 23.44
CA ARG A 4 -9.14 -1.99 23.81
C ARG A 4 -7.61 -1.98 23.66
N HIS A 5 -6.95 -0.99 24.23
CA HIS A 5 -5.52 -1.03 24.47
C HIS A 5 -5.36 -1.47 25.93
N GLN A 6 -4.86 -2.68 26.15
CA GLN A 6 -4.84 -3.28 27.47
C GLN A 6 -3.42 -3.75 27.81
N PRO A 7 -3.03 -3.70 29.09
CA PRO A 7 -1.80 -4.36 29.53
C PRO A 7 -1.87 -5.86 29.26
N ALA A 8 -0.71 -6.50 29.17
CA ALA A 8 -0.62 -7.96 29.28
C ALA A 8 -1.24 -8.42 30.61
N PRO A 9 -1.94 -9.57 30.64
CA PRO A 9 -2.43 -10.14 31.90
C PRO A 9 -1.26 -10.68 32.72
N PRO A 10 -1.36 -10.71 34.06
CA PRO A 10 -0.34 -11.34 34.89
C PRO A 10 -0.31 -12.85 34.64
N THR A 11 0.88 -13.40 34.40
CA THR A 11 1.13 -14.82 34.15
C THR A 11 2.40 -15.27 34.88
N PRO A 12 2.71 -16.58 34.94
CA PRO A 12 3.99 -17.05 35.50
C PRO A 12 5.24 -16.59 34.72
N TRP A 13 5.09 -16.18 33.46
CA TRP A 13 6.19 -15.75 32.56
C TRP A 13 6.27 -14.23 32.37
N ASP A 14 5.20 -13.48 32.71
CA ASP A 14 5.15 -12.01 32.61
C ASP A 14 4.40 -11.42 33.81
N SER A 15 5.10 -10.60 34.60
CA SER A 15 4.56 -9.85 35.74
C SER A 15 4.56 -8.33 35.54
N ASP A 16 5.09 -7.84 34.42
CA ASP A 16 5.43 -6.43 34.24
C ASP A 16 4.23 -5.61 33.74
N LEU A 17 3.18 -6.30 33.24
CA LEU A 17 1.90 -5.71 32.82
C LEU A 17 2.09 -4.65 31.72
N ASP A 18 3.02 -4.91 30.81
CA ASP A 18 3.38 -3.97 29.74
C ASP A 18 2.19 -3.60 28.86
N GLN A 19 2.18 -2.35 28.41
CA GLN A 19 1.10 -1.76 27.61
C GLN A 19 1.58 -1.38 26.21
N PRO A 20 0.68 -1.35 25.22
CA PRO A 20 1.02 -0.90 23.88
C PRO A 20 1.60 0.52 23.86
N THR A 21 2.74 0.70 23.19
CA THR A 21 3.33 2.01 22.91
C THR A 21 2.85 2.49 21.55
N ILE A 22 2.02 3.54 21.52
CA ILE A 22 1.36 4.04 20.31
C ILE A 22 1.74 5.51 20.10
N PRO A 23 2.52 5.83 19.04
CA PRO A 23 2.89 7.19 18.74
C PRO A 23 1.69 8.07 18.40
N ALA A 24 1.82 9.36 18.69
CA ALA A 24 0.76 10.33 18.47
C ALA A 24 0.38 10.47 16.99
N SER A 25 1.22 10.04 16.04
CA SER A 25 0.95 10.06 14.59
C SER A 25 0.28 8.78 14.07
N ALA A 26 0.28 7.68 14.83
CA ALA A 26 -0.39 6.45 14.41
C ALA A 26 -1.92 6.59 14.43
N TYR A 27 -2.62 5.70 13.74
CA TYR A 27 -4.07 5.55 13.86
C TYR A 27 -4.40 4.09 14.17
N VAL A 28 -5.10 3.86 15.27
CA VAL A 28 -5.62 2.54 15.64
C VAL A 28 -7.15 2.62 15.62
N HIS A 29 -7.77 1.81 14.77
CA HIS A 29 -9.22 1.80 14.65
C HIS A 29 -9.87 1.34 15.96
N PRO A 30 -10.99 1.96 16.41
CA PRO A 30 -11.64 1.61 17.68
C PRO A 30 -12.13 0.15 17.81
N GLN A 31 -12.25 -0.58 16.69
CA GLN A 31 -12.63 -2.00 16.67
C GLN A 31 -11.43 -2.95 16.73
N CYS A 32 -10.21 -2.44 16.88
CA CYS A 32 -9.01 -3.25 17.05
C CYS A 32 -8.80 -3.63 18.52
N SER A 33 -8.05 -4.72 18.76
CA SER A 33 -7.59 -5.15 20.08
C SER A 33 -6.06 -5.17 20.10
N LEU A 34 -5.45 -4.36 20.97
CA LEU A 34 -4.00 -4.31 21.21
C LEU A 34 -3.73 -4.65 22.67
N ILE A 35 -2.96 -5.71 22.92
CA ILE A 35 -2.71 -6.25 24.27
C ILE A 35 -1.22 -6.52 24.44
N GLY A 36 -0.64 -6.09 25.57
CA GLY A 36 0.75 -6.38 25.96
C GLY A 36 1.81 -5.44 25.38
N ASP A 37 3.08 -5.87 25.42
CA ASP A 37 4.22 -5.11 24.89
C ASP A 37 4.22 -5.11 23.35
N VAL A 38 3.46 -4.16 22.81
CA VAL A 38 3.32 -3.90 21.37
C VAL A 38 3.83 -2.49 21.08
N GLN A 39 4.89 -2.40 20.29
CA GLN A 39 5.57 -1.15 19.97
C GLN A 39 5.23 -0.74 18.54
N LEU A 40 4.39 0.28 18.38
CA LEU A 40 4.07 0.85 17.08
C LEU A 40 5.04 1.97 16.72
N GLY A 41 5.42 2.03 15.45
CA GLY A 41 6.16 3.13 14.86
C GLY A 41 5.27 4.31 14.45
N GLU A 42 5.91 5.40 14.07
CA GLU A 42 5.22 6.59 13.57
C GLU A 42 4.40 6.26 12.31
N ASN A 43 3.26 6.92 12.14
CA ASN A 43 2.39 6.82 10.97
C ASN A 43 1.88 5.40 10.66
N VAL A 44 1.90 4.50 11.63
CA VAL A 44 1.24 3.18 11.49
C VAL A 44 -0.27 3.37 11.41
N ILE A 45 -0.94 2.57 10.57
CA ILE A 45 -2.40 2.44 10.55
C ILE A 45 -2.81 1.01 10.88
N VAL A 46 -3.69 0.86 11.87
CA VAL A 46 -4.27 -0.42 12.27
C VAL A 46 -5.77 -0.39 12.02
N ALA A 47 -6.23 -1.29 11.15
CA ALA A 47 -7.58 -1.34 10.63
C ALA A 47 -8.58 -2.07 11.58
N PRO A 48 -9.89 -2.03 11.29
CA PRO A 48 -10.91 -2.71 12.08
C PRO A 48 -10.68 -4.22 12.24
N ASN A 49 -11.15 -4.77 13.36
CA ASN A 49 -11.19 -6.22 13.65
C ASN A 49 -9.80 -6.90 13.72
N THR A 50 -8.73 -6.14 13.69
CA THR A 50 -7.36 -6.65 13.91
C THR A 50 -7.15 -7.01 15.38
N SER A 51 -6.40 -8.08 15.64
CA SER A 51 -6.00 -8.52 16.99
C SER A 51 -4.48 -8.66 17.07
N ILE A 52 -3.84 -7.78 17.84
CA ILE A 52 -2.41 -7.80 18.13
C ILE A 52 -2.25 -8.08 19.62
N ARG A 53 -1.70 -9.24 19.97
CA ARG A 53 -1.70 -9.71 21.36
C ARG A 53 -0.35 -10.32 21.73
N ALA A 54 0.42 -9.58 22.52
CA ALA A 54 1.73 -9.94 23.06
C ALA A 54 1.59 -10.33 24.54
N ASP A 55 0.85 -11.39 24.82
CA ASP A 55 0.59 -11.90 26.18
C ASP A 55 1.32 -13.22 26.51
N GLU A 56 1.98 -13.80 25.51
CA GLU A 56 2.75 -15.04 25.62
C GLU A 56 4.18 -14.79 25.10
N GLY A 57 4.34 -14.75 23.77
CA GLY A 57 5.54 -14.19 23.15
C GLY A 57 5.49 -12.67 23.17
N ALA A 58 6.53 -12.02 23.69
CA ALA A 58 6.73 -10.57 23.70
C ALA A 58 8.25 -10.26 23.64
N PRO A 59 8.66 -9.04 23.23
CA PRO A 59 7.86 -7.93 22.69
C PRO A 59 7.52 -8.09 21.20
N PHE A 60 6.56 -7.28 20.70
CA PHE A 60 6.27 -7.11 19.28
C PHE A 60 6.67 -5.71 18.78
N HIS A 61 7.37 -5.63 17.65
CA HIS A 61 7.73 -4.39 16.98
C HIS A 61 7.00 -4.25 15.63
N ILE A 62 6.42 -3.07 15.38
CA ILE A 62 5.80 -2.70 14.10
C ILE A 62 6.35 -1.35 13.65
N GLY A 63 7.21 -1.36 12.63
CA GLY A 63 7.97 -0.19 12.17
C GLY A 63 7.12 0.94 11.58
N ALA A 64 7.76 2.09 11.37
CA ALA A 64 7.10 3.29 10.87
C ALA A 64 6.48 3.10 9.48
N ASN A 65 5.40 3.83 9.21
CA ASN A 65 4.66 3.83 7.94
C ASN A 65 4.04 2.48 7.52
N THR A 66 4.08 1.47 8.40
CA THR A 66 3.49 0.15 8.16
C THR A 66 1.96 0.18 8.32
N ASN A 67 1.27 -0.65 7.54
CA ASN A 67 -0.18 -0.81 7.65
C ASN A 67 -0.54 -2.25 8.05
N ILE A 68 -1.44 -2.35 9.04
CA ILE A 68 -2.00 -3.60 9.54
C ILE A 68 -3.50 -3.59 9.21
N GLN A 69 -3.88 -4.34 8.19
CA GLN A 69 -5.22 -4.27 7.60
C GLN A 69 -6.24 -5.17 8.31
N ASP A 70 -7.49 -5.11 7.84
CA ASP A 70 -8.65 -5.68 8.53
C ASP A 70 -8.49 -7.16 8.86
N GLY A 71 -8.82 -7.51 10.10
CA GLY A 71 -8.84 -8.91 10.55
C GLY A 71 -7.47 -9.58 10.62
N VAL A 72 -6.37 -8.82 10.52
CA VAL A 72 -5.03 -9.37 10.75
C VAL A 72 -4.92 -9.86 12.20
N VAL A 73 -4.21 -10.97 12.38
CA VAL A 73 -3.86 -11.49 13.70
C VAL A 73 -2.34 -11.50 13.85
N ILE A 74 -1.86 -10.96 14.97
CA ILE A 74 -0.47 -11.02 15.38
C ILE A 74 -0.39 -11.60 16.78
N HIS A 75 0.31 -12.72 16.91
CA HIS A 75 0.52 -13.44 18.18
C HIS A 75 1.91 -14.07 18.17
N GLY A 76 2.33 -14.72 19.26
CA GLY A 76 3.66 -15.28 19.38
C GLY A 76 3.75 -16.34 20.47
N LEU A 77 4.56 -17.36 20.22
CA LEU A 77 4.86 -18.40 21.20
C LEU A 77 5.71 -17.85 22.35
N GLU A 78 5.54 -18.41 23.54
CA GLU A 78 6.31 -18.05 24.76
C GLU A 78 7.81 -18.10 24.49
N GLN A 79 8.25 -19.14 23.78
CA GLN A 79 9.64 -19.41 23.44
C GLN A 79 9.94 -19.15 21.97
N GLY A 80 11.20 -18.85 21.69
CA GLY A 80 11.66 -18.47 20.36
C GLY A 80 11.60 -16.95 20.17
N ARG A 81 12.68 -16.39 19.66
CA ARG A 81 12.81 -14.96 19.37
C ARG A 81 13.53 -14.78 18.05
N VAL A 82 13.25 -13.68 17.39
CA VAL A 82 14.04 -13.14 16.27
C VAL A 82 14.82 -11.92 16.76
N PHE A 83 15.89 -11.56 16.06
CA PHE A 83 16.60 -10.31 16.32
C PHE A 83 16.08 -9.23 15.38
N GLY A 84 15.66 -8.11 15.96
CA GLY A 84 15.29 -6.92 15.20
C GLY A 84 16.50 -6.24 14.56
N ASP A 85 16.26 -5.24 13.72
CA ASP A 85 17.34 -4.47 13.08
C ASP A 85 18.15 -3.69 14.13
N ASP A 86 17.52 -3.37 15.26
CA ASP A 86 18.14 -2.77 16.46
C ASP A 86 18.95 -3.76 17.32
N GLN A 87 19.07 -5.02 16.86
CA GLN A 87 19.77 -6.12 17.53
C GLN A 87 19.15 -6.53 18.88
N GLN A 88 17.90 -6.16 19.16
CA GLN A 88 17.16 -6.65 20.33
C GLN A 88 16.32 -7.88 19.96
N ALA A 89 15.94 -8.65 20.98
CA ALA A 89 15.15 -9.87 20.80
C ALA A 89 13.64 -9.56 20.79
N TYR A 90 12.92 -10.05 19.79
CA TYR A 90 11.49 -9.87 19.61
C TYR A 90 10.79 -11.21 19.38
N SER A 91 9.54 -11.34 19.83
CA SER A 91 8.70 -12.45 19.37
C SER A 91 8.20 -12.20 17.95
N VAL A 92 7.85 -10.96 17.62
CA VAL A 92 7.46 -10.54 16.27
C VAL A 92 8.17 -9.23 15.93
N TRP A 93 8.89 -9.22 14.82
CA TRP A 93 9.45 -8.00 14.22
C TRP A 93 8.81 -7.76 12.86
N ILE A 94 8.22 -6.58 12.66
CA ILE A 94 7.70 -6.12 11.37
C ILE A 94 8.36 -4.78 11.08
N GLY A 95 9.10 -4.70 9.99
CA GLY A 95 9.86 -3.53 9.59
C GLY A 95 9.01 -2.36 9.10
N GLU A 96 9.69 -1.31 8.68
CA GLU A 96 9.11 -0.07 8.18
C GLU A 96 8.50 -0.23 6.77
N GLY A 97 7.51 0.59 6.43
CA GLY A 97 6.91 0.63 5.10
C GLY A 97 6.31 -0.70 4.64
N THR A 98 5.96 -1.57 5.59
CA THR A 98 5.46 -2.92 5.30
C THR A 98 3.95 -2.94 5.24
N CYS A 99 3.39 -3.79 4.39
CA CYS A 99 1.95 -4.02 4.28
C CYS A 99 1.60 -5.40 4.83
N ILE A 100 0.91 -5.46 5.98
CA ILE A 100 0.31 -6.69 6.49
C ILE A 100 -1.18 -6.64 6.13
N THR A 101 -1.54 -7.35 5.06
CA THR A 101 -2.83 -7.12 4.41
C THR A 101 -3.96 -8.00 4.96
N HIS A 102 -5.19 -7.76 4.49
CA HIS A 102 -6.41 -8.31 5.06
C HIS A 102 -6.32 -9.81 5.41
N MET A 103 -6.69 -10.12 6.66
CA MET A 103 -6.73 -11.48 7.22
C MET A 103 -5.40 -12.24 7.22
N ALA A 104 -4.25 -11.57 7.05
CA ALA A 104 -2.96 -12.20 7.23
C ALA A 104 -2.72 -12.60 8.70
N LEU A 105 -1.92 -13.65 8.90
CA LEU A 105 -1.49 -14.12 10.21
C LEU A 105 0.03 -14.00 10.31
N ILE A 106 0.53 -13.21 11.27
CA ILE A 106 1.95 -13.16 11.62
C ILE A 106 2.09 -13.79 13.01
N HIS A 107 2.81 -14.90 13.11
CA HIS A 107 2.94 -15.65 14.35
C HIS A 107 4.40 -15.83 14.76
N GLY A 108 4.77 -15.31 15.92
CA GLY A 108 6.12 -15.39 16.47
C GLY A 108 6.59 -16.83 16.75
N PRO A 109 7.91 -17.12 16.65
CA PRO A 109 8.98 -16.18 16.30
C PRO A 109 8.98 -15.82 14.80
N ALA A 110 8.84 -14.54 14.48
CA ALA A 110 8.71 -14.10 13.10
C ALA A 110 9.39 -12.75 12.85
N TYR A 111 10.16 -12.67 11.78
CA TYR A 111 10.75 -11.44 11.28
C TYR A 111 10.19 -11.15 9.88
N VAL A 112 9.67 -9.95 9.68
CA VAL A 112 9.28 -9.43 8.36
C VAL A 112 10.04 -8.12 8.17
N GLY A 113 10.94 -8.08 7.21
CA GLY A 113 11.81 -6.93 6.96
C GLY A 113 11.07 -5.73 6.38
N ASN A 114 11.81 -4.63 6.19
CA ASN A 114 11.28 -3.38 5.63
C ASN A 114 10.71 -3.57 4.21
N GLU A 115 9.72 -2.76 3.86
CA GLU A 115 9.13 -2.65 2.52
C GLU A 115 8.53 -3.96 1.98
N CYS A 116 8.14 -4.87 2.88
CA CYS A 116 7.50 -6.11 2.48
C CYS A 116 6.01 -5.92 2.18
N PHE A 117 5.47 -6.79 1.33
CA PHE A 117 4.04 -6.95 1.12
C PHE A 117 3.63 -8.37 1.53
N ILE A 118 2.81 -8.51 2.57
CA ILE A 118 2.24 -9.79 3.01
C ILE A 118 0.77 -9.85 2.60
N GLY A 119 0.50 -10.59 1.54
CA GLY A 119 -0.78 -10.66 0.84
C GLY A 119 -1.93 -11.30 1.61
N PHE A 120 -3.13 -11.17 1.05
CA PHE A 120 -4.38 -11.51 1.74
C PHE A 120 -4.38 -12.96 2.21
N ARG A 121 -4.79 -13.18 3.47
CA ARG A 121 -4.87 -14.52 4.08
C ARG A 121 -3.57 -15.32 4.03
N SER A 122 -2.42 -14.65 3.90
CA SER A 122 -1.12 -15.31 3.98
C SER A 122 -0.68 -15.45 5.43
N THR A 123 0.12 -16.48 5.71
CA THR A 123 0.62 -16.80 7.05
C THR A 123 2.14 -16.83 7.06
N VAL A 124 2.74 -16.17 8.06
CA VAL A 124 4.17 -16.24 8.38
C VAL A 124 4.31 -16.76 9.80
N PHE A 125 4.96 -17.91 9.99
CA PHE A 125 5.12 -18.54 11.30
C PHE A 125 6.49 -19.21 11.45
N ASN A 126 7.20 -18.97 12.55
CA ASN A 126 8.55 -19.52 12.78
C ASN A 126 9.48 -19.29 11.58
N ALA A 127 9.46 -18.07 11.04
CA ALA A 127 10.06 -17.75 9.75
C ALA A 127 10.60 -16.33 9.69
N GLN A 128 11.57 -16.12 8.79
CA GLN A 128 12.09 -14.79 8.46
C GLN A 128 11.76 -14.46 7.01
N VAL A 129 11.23 -13.27 6.77
CA VAL A 129 10.96 -12.74 5.43
C VAL A 129 11.84 -11.51 5.23
N GLY A 130 12.84 -11.62 4.36
CA GLY A 130 13.79 -10.55 4.10
C GLY A 130 13.15 -9.30 3.49
N HIS A 131 13.86 -8.18 3.59
CA HIS A 131 13.46 -6.87 3.06
C HIS A 131 12.94 -6.90 1.62
N GLY A 132 11.92 -6.11 1.31
CA GLY A 132 11.39 -5.93 -0.04
C GLY A 132 10.75 -7.18 -0.65
N CYS A 133 10.40 -8.18 0.16
CA CYS A 133 9.70 -9.36 -0.32
C CYS A 133 8.24 -9.06 -0.65
N ILE A 134 7.76 -9.68 -1.71
CA ILE A 134 6.37 -9.57 -2.16
C ILE A 134 5.72 -10.95 -2.06
N VAL A 135 4.97 -11.14 -0.98
CA VAL A 135 4.21 -12.37 -0.72
C VAL A 135 2.78 -12.15 -1.18
N MET A 136 2.36 -12.91 -2.19
CA MET A 136 1.00 -12.79 -2.72
C MET A 136 -0.01 -13.52 -1.82
N MET A 137 -1.23 -13.70 -2.32
CA MET A 137 -2.37 -14.13 -1.50
C MET A 137 -2.31 -15.61 -1.14
N HIS A 138 -2.85 -15.97 0.03
CA HIS A 138 -3.03 -17.36 0.47
C HIS A 138 -1.73 -18.17 0.53
N ALA A 139 -0.59 -17.53 0.78
CA ALA A 139 0.68 -18.23 0.96
C ALA A 139 0.88 -18.65 2.42
N LEU A 140 1.52 -19.80 2.64
CA LEU A 140 2.03 -20.23 3.94
C LEU A 140 3.56 -20.23 3.89
N ILE A 141 4.19 -19.46 4.77
CA ILE A 141 5.65 -19.43 4.96
C ILE A 141 5.91 -19.89 6.38
N GLN A 142 6.60 -21.02 6.51
CA GLN A 142 6.83 -21.62 7.82
C GLN A 142 8.19 -22.33 7.89
N ASP A 143 8.90 -22.20 9.01
CA ASP A 143 10.16 -22.91 9.30
C ASP A 143 11.28 -22.63 8.26
N VAL A 144 11.28 -21.42 7.68
CA VAL A 144 12.20 -21.01 6.60
C VAL A 144 12.64 -19.55 6.73
N GLU A 145 13.74 -19.22 6.05
CA GLU A 145 14.16 -17.85 5.79
C GLU A 145 13.98 -17.54 4.29
N ILE A 146 13.11 -16.59 3.97
CA ILE A 146 12.94 -16.08 2.61
C ILE A 146 14.00 -14.99 2.36
N PRO A 147 14.89 -15.15 1.37
CA PRO A 147 15.89 -14.13 1.06
C PRO A 147 15.26 -12.76 0.71
N PRO A 148 15.97 -11.64 0.88
CA PRO A 148 15.48 -10.32 0.50
C PRO A 148 15.07 -10.22 -0.98
N GLY A 149 14.06 -9.40 -1.26
CA GLY A 149 13.62 -9.06 -2.61
C GLY A 149 12.96 -10.20 -3.37
N LYS A 150 12.49 -11.26 -2.70
CA LYS A 150 11.85 -12.41 -3.32
C LYS A 150 10.35 -12.22 -3.52
N TYR A 151 9.82 -12.88 -4.54
CA TYR A 151 8.40 -12.93 -4.85
C TYR A 151 7.86 -14.33 -4.53
N VAL A 152 6.82 -14.39 -3.70
CA VAL A 152 6.10 -15.63 -3.37
C VAL A 152 4.74 -15.63 -4.08
N PRO A 153 4.53 -16.49 -5.09
CA PRO A 153 3.26 -16.61 -5.79
C PRO A 153 2.09 -17.00 -4.87
N SER A 154 0.87 -16.65 -5.30
CA SER A 154 -0.33 -16.96 -4.53
C SER A 154 -0.52 -18.47 -4.33
N GLY A 155 -0.96 -18.87 -3.14
CA GLY A 155 -1.26 -20.26 -2.81
C GLY A 155 -0.04 -21.14 -2.51
N MET A 156 1.18 -20.60 -2.54
CA MET A 156 2.39 -21.35 -2.24
C MET A 156 2.46 -21.75 -0.77
N VAL A 157 2.90 -22.98 -0.51
CA VAL A 157 3.25 -23.47 0.84
C VAL A 157 4.76 -23.70 0.86
N ILE A 158 5.47 -22.92 1.64
CA ILE A 158 6.93 -22.91 1.74
C ILE A 158 7.32 -23.34 3.14
N THR A 159 7.71 -24.61 3.26
CA THR A 159 8.07 -25.27 4.52
C THR A 159 9.46 -25.90 4.49
N THR A 160 10.25 -25.62 3.45
CA THR A 160 11.63 -26.10 3.31
C THR A 160 12.51 -24.99 2.78
N GLN A 161 13.73 -24.89 3.31
CA GLN A 161 14.67 -23.85 2.89
C GLN A 161 15.01 -23.96 1.39
N GLN A 162 15.09 -25.18 0.85
CA GLN A 162 15.30 -25.40 -0.59
C GLN A 162 14.21 -24.76 -1.46
N ALA A 163 12.95 -24.73 -1.00
CA ALA A 163 11.87 -24.06 -1.72
C ALA A 163 11.99 -22.53 -1.62
N ALA A 164 12.36 -22.01 -0.43
CA ALA A 164 12.61 -20.58 -0.22
C ALA A 164 13.75 -20.05 -1.10
N ASP A 165 14.87 -20.79 -1.17
CA ASP A 165 16.06 -20.39 -1.94
C ASP A 165 15.82 -20.31 -3.46
N ARG A 166 14.77 -20.99 -3.94
CA ARG A 166 14.41 -21.07 -5.38
C ARG A 166 13.36 -20.07 -5.81
N LEU A 167 12.90 -19.20 -4.91
CA LEU A 167 11.91 -18.19 -5.24
C LEU A 167 12.44 -17.21 -6.30
N PRO A 168 11.57 -16.76 -7.23
CA PRO A 168 11.91 -15.70 -8.16
C PRO A 168 12.11 -14.37 -7.42
N ASP A 169 12.85 -13.45 -8.03
CA ASP A 169 12.98 -12.09 -7.52
C ASP A 169 11.72 -11.27 -7.83
N ALA A 170 11.34 -10.39 -6.92
CA ALA A 170 10.30 -9.40 -7.13
C ALA A 170 10.77 -8.35 -8.16
N ASN A 171 9.92 -8.08 -9.14
CA ASN A 171 10.20 -7.10 -10.18
C ASN A 171 9.82 -5.67 -9.74
N GLU A 172 10.17 -4.68 -10.56
CA GLU A 172 9.90 -3.26 -10.27
C GLU A 172 8.40 -2.95 -10.14
N GLY A 173 7.56 -3.61 -10.94
CA GLY A 173 6.10 -3.48 -10.86
C GLY A 173 5.54 -3.99 -9.54
N ASP A 174 6.07 -5.08 -9.01
CA ASP A 174 5.67 -5.63 -7.71
C ASP A 174 6.02 -4.65 -6.58
N ARG A 175 7.22 -4.04 -6.63
CA ARG A 175 7.66 -3.04 -5.65
C ARG A 175 6.81 -1.78 -5.73
N THR A 176 6.58 -1.27 -6.94
CA THR A 176 5.74 -0.09 -7.19
C THR A 176 4.32 -0.31 -6.66
N PHE A 177 3.76 -1.50 -6.87
CA PHE A 177 2.49 -1.88 -6.30
C PHE A 177 2.49 -1.81 -4.76
N SER A 178 3.51 -2.38 -4.10
CA SER A 178 3.64 -2.33 -2.64
C SER A 178 3.72 -0.89 -2.12
N HIS A 179 4.60 -0.06 -2.69
CA HIS A 179 4.74 1.35 -2.30
C HIS A 179 3.43 2.13 -2.44
N HIS A 180 2.70 1.92 -3.53
CA HIS A 180 1.41 2.58 -3.72
C HIS A 180 0.38 2.16 -2.63
N VAL A 181 0.39 0.91 -2.18
CA VAL A 181 -0.47 0.47 -1.06
C VAL A 181 -0.09 1.19 0.24
N VAL A 182 1.20 1.41 0.51
CA VAL A 182 1.67 2.21 1.64
C VAL A 182 1.14 3.64 1.54
N GLU A 183 1.30 4.29 0.39
CA GLU A 183 0.85 5.68 0.16
C GLU A 183 -0.66 5.85 0.39
N ILE A 184 -1.48 4.93 -0.14
CA ILE A 184 -2.93 4.94 0.08
C ILE A 184 -3.26 4.80 1.56
N ASN A 185 -2.58 3.91 2.27
CA ASN A 185 -2.80 3.73 3.71
C ASN A 185 -2.35 4.95 4.52
N GLN A 186 -1.32 5.67 4.08
CA GLN A 186 -0.93 6.95 4.69
C GLN A 186 -2.01 8.03 4.50
N ALA A 187 -2.59 8.12 3.30
CA ALA A 187 -3.70 9.04 3.04
C ALA A 187 -4.94 8.67 3.87
N LEU A 188 -5.27 7.38 3.98
CA LEU A 188 -6.37 6.90 4.82
C LEU A 188 -6.14 7.22 6.30
N ARG A 189 -4.93 6.99 6.81
CA ARG A 189 -4.55 7.33 8.19
C ARG A 189 -4.79 8.81 8.46
N ALA A 190 -4.31 9.70 7.59
CA ALA A 190 -4.52 11.12 7.70
C ALA A 190 -6.02 11.48 7.69
N GLY A 191 -6.80 10.87 6.78
CA GLY A 191 -8.24 11.06 6.67
C GLY A 191 -9.00 10.62 7.93
N TYR A 192 -8.69 9.44 8.49
CA TYR A 192 -9.32 8.97 9.72
C TYR A 192 -8.98 9.81 10.94
N ARG A 193 -7.72 10.27 11.05
CA ARG A 193 -7.30 11.20 12.10
C ARG A 193 -8.02 12.54 11.98
N CYS A 194 -8.15 13.06 10.75
CA CYS A 194 -8.93 14.26 10.49
C CYS A 194 -10.39 14.08 10.92
N ALA A 195 -11.03 12.97 10.56
CA ALA A 195 -12.41 12.67 10.92
C ALA A 195 -12.64 12.59 12.44
N ASN A 196 -11.63 12.15 13.20
CA ASN A 196 -11.70 12.09 14.66
C ASN A 196 -11.39 13.44 15.35
N GLY A 197 -10.82 14.41 14.62
CA GLY A 197 -10.54 15.76 15.11
C GLY A 197 -11.59 16.76 14.68
N ILE A 198 -12.34 17.33 15.63
CA ILE A 198 -13.42 18.31 15.36
C ILE A 198 -12.92 19.45 14.46
N GLU A 199 -11.74 19.99 14.73
CA GLU A 199 -11.17 21.13 13.99
C GLU A 199 -10.92 20.85 12.49
N CYS A 200 -10.46 19.64 12.15
CA CYS A 200 -10.18 19.28 10.76
C CYS A 200 -11.47 19.05 9.94
N THR A 201 -12.48 18.44 10.56
CA THR A 201 -13.77 18.21 9.90
C THR A 201 -14.56 19.49 9.66
N THR A 202 -14.53 20.45 10.59
CA THR A 202 -15.21 21.74 10.43
C THR A 202 -14.58 22.58 9.30
N ALA A 203 -13.26 22.53 9.13
CA ALA A 203 -12.56 23.19 8.01
C ALA A 203 -12.93 22.62 6.63
N LEU A 204 -13.34 21.34 6.55
CA LEU A 204 -13.80 20.72 5.31
C LEU A 204 -15.30 20.93 5.05
N GLN A 205 -16.10 21.15 6.09
CA GLN A 205 -17.56 21.32 6.01
C GLN A 205 -18.01 22.75 5.68
N ASN A 206 -17.15 23.77 5.83
CA ASN A 206 -17.41 25.14 5.39
C ASN A 206 -16.76 25.39 4.02
N PRO A 207 -17.51 25.36 2.89
CA PRO A 207 -16.95 25.62 1.56
C PRO A 207 -16.70 27.12 1.32
N ALA A 208 -17.18 28.00 2.21
CA ALA A 208 -17.25 29.44 2.01
C ALA A 208 -15.94 30.19 2.25
N ASP A 209 -14.94 29.57 2.90
CA ASP A 209 -13.65 30.22 3.22
C ASP A 209 -12.46 29.55 2.49
N ARG A 210 -12.68 29.01 1.28
CA ARG A 210 -11.57 28.67 0.37
C ARG A 210 -11.01 29.91 -0.31
N ASN A 211 -10.54 30.87 0.49
CA ASN A 211 -9.68 31.95 0.00
C ASN A 211 -8.61 32.24 1.05
N GLY A 212 -7.47 31.57 0.89
CA GLY A 212 -6.23 31.92 1.56
C GLY A 212 -5.79 30.93 2.63
N PHE A 213 -5.06 29.90 2.22
CA PHE A 213 -3.81 29.61 2.91
C PHE A 213 -2.75 29.13 1.91
N HIS A 214 -1.67 29.90 1.86
CA HIS A 214 -0.48 29.70 1.05
C HIS A 214 0.19 28.36 1.37
N SER A 215 0.32 27.51 0.36
CA SER A 215 1.32 26.44 0.35
C SER A 215 2.57 26.96 -0.34
N THR A 216 3.64 27.12 0.43
CA THR A 216 5.01 27.25 -0.08
C THR A 216 5.44 25.92 -0.65
N SER A 217 5.30 25.80 -1.96
CA SER A 217 5.89 24.75 -2.80
C SER A 217 7.34 25.09 -3.15
N HIS A 218 8.23 24.13 -2.97
CA HIS A 218 9.46 23.92 -3.74
C HIS A 218 9.70 22.40 -3.79
N ASN A 219 9.89 21.68 -4.89
CA ASN A 219 9.52 21.85 -6.29
C ASN A 219 9.65 20.45 -6.92
N GLY A 220 8.56 19.86 -7.37
CA GLY A 220 8.53 18.57 -8.08
C GLY A 220 7.16 18.46 -8.72
N GLN A 221 7.08 18.85 -9.98
CA GLN A 221 5.83 19.14 -10.68
C GLN A 221 4.90 17.91 -10.70
N VAL A 222 3.95 17.87 -9.76
CA VAL A 222 2.76 17.03 -9.86
C VAL A 222 1.89 17.67 -10.93
N GLY A 223 1.76 16.98 -12.07
CA GLY A 223 0.85 17.37 -13.14
C GLY A 223 -0.58 17.51 -12.61
N GLN A 224 -1.37 18.38 -13.23
CA GLN A 224 -2.76 18.58 -12.81
C GLN A 224 -3.54 17.26 -12.83
N PRO A 225 -4.37 16.98 -11.80
CA PRO A 225 -5.20 15.79 -11.79
C PRO A 225 -6.11 15.74 -13.02
N LEU A 226 -6.27 14.54 -13.60
CA LEU A 226 -7.13 14.34 -14.76
C LEU A 226 -8.55 14.87 -14.48
N ARG A 227 -9.12 15.59 -15.45
CA ARG A 227 -10.51 16.06 -15.37
C ARG A 227 -11.43 14.85 -15.20
N ALA A 228 -12.44 14.97 -14.33
CA ALA A 228 -13.38 13.88 -14.02
C ALA A 228 -14.02 13.27 -15.28
N GLU A 229 -14.34 14.10 -16.28
CA GLU A 229 -14.88 13.63 -17.57
C GLU A 229 -13.93 12.64 -18.28
N VAL A 230 -12.62 12.92 -18.27
CA VAL A 230 -11.59 12.08 -18.90
C VAL A 230 -11.48 10.74 -18.18
N VAL A 231 -11.56 10.75 -16.85
CA VAL A 231 -11.57 9.54 -16.02
C VAL A 231 -12.77 8.66 -16.40
N ASP A 232 -13.96 9.23 -16.48
CA ASP A 232 -15.19 8.49 -16.81
C ASP A 232 -15.14 7.88 -18.22
N ILE A 233 -14.56 8.61 -19.16
CA ILE A 233 -14.33 8.13 -20.53
C ILE A 233 -13.43 6.91 -20.53
N ILE A 234 -12.27 6.97 -19.85
CA ILE A 234 -11.31 5.87 -19.78
C ILE A 234 -11.98 4.62 -19.19
N ARG A 235 -12.63 4.76 -18.03
CA ARG A 235 -13.32 3.63 -17.37
C ARG A 235 -14.43 3.03 -18.21
N ARG A 236 -15.17 3.85 -18.96
CA ARG A 236 -16.21 3.36 -19.88
C ARG A 236 -15.61 2.53 -21.02
N GLN A 237 -14.50 2.98 -21.59
CA GLN A 237 -13.86 2.32 -22.73
C GLN A 237 -13.19 1.00 -22.30
N LEU A 238 -12.53 0.96 -21.14
CA LEU A 238 -11.99 -0.27 -20.58
C LEU A 238 -13.08 -1.31 -20.30
N ARG A 239 -14.23 -0.88 -19.75
CA ARG A 239 -15.40 -1.77 -19.55
C ARG A 239 -15.99 -2.32 -20.85
N GLN A 240 -15.84 -1.60 -21.97
CA GLN A 240 -16.23 -2.07 -23.30
C GLN A 240 -15.20 -3.03 -23.92
N GLY A 241 -14.09 -3.29 -23.24
CA GLY A 241 -13.03 -4.18 -23.71
C GLY A 241 -12.03 -3.51 -24.66
N HIS A 242 -12.09 -2.18 -24.79
CA HIS A 242 -11.13 -1.43 -25.59
C HIS A 242 -9.82 -1.23 -24.84
N ARG A 243 -8.71 -1.17 -25.58
CA ARG A 243 -7.43 -0.67 -25.06
C ARG A 243 -7.35 0.83 -25.26
N ILE A 244 -6.70 1.52 -24.33
CA ILE A 244 -6.49 2.96 -24.44
C ILE A 244 -5.19 3.23 -25.19
N GLY A 245 -5.24 4.12 -26.18
CA GLY A 245 -4.08 4.68 -26.87
C GLY A 245 -4.00 6.19 -26.66
N LEU A 246 -2.80 6.74 -26.81
CA LEU A 246 -2.53 8.16 -26.74
C LEU A 246 -1.93 8.65 -28.05
N GLU A 247 -2.34 9.83 -28.49
CA GLU A 247 -1.70 10.58 -29.56
C GLU A 247 -1.51 12.03 -29.17
N PHE A 248 -0.44 12.63 -29.65
CA PHE A 248 -0.09 14.01 -29.37
C PHE A 248 0.36 14.76 -30.62
N ALA A 249 0.25 16.08 -30.60
CA ALA A 249 0.71 16.95 -31.67
C ALA A 249 1.11 18.31 -31.11
N ASP A 250 2.27 18.82 -31.54
CA ASP A 250 2.62 20.23 -31.36
C ASP A 250 1.69 21.14 -32.18
N ALA A 251 1.71 22.46 -31.93
CA ALA A 251 0.84 23.41 -32.61
C ALA A 251 1.00 23.43 -34.15
N ARG A 252 2.18 23.09 -34.68
CA ARG A 252 2.44 23.04 -36.13
C ARG A 252 1.80 21.79 -36.74
N ARG A 253 2.01 20.64 -36.10
CA ARG A 253 1.48 19.33 -36.50
C ARG A 253 -0.04 19.29 -36.40
N PHE A 254 -0.60 19.85 -35.34
CA PHE A 254 -2.05 19.94 -35.14
C PHE A 254 -2.73 20.70 -36.30
N LYS A 255 -2.15 21.84 -36.74
CA LYS A 255 -2.69 22.64 -37.87
C LYS A 255 -2.77 21.87 -39.19
N VAL A 256 -1.89 20.90 -39.40
CA VAL A 256 -1.85 20.07 -40.62
C VAL A 256 -2.46 18.68 -40.40
N GLY A 257 -3.11 18.44 -39.26
CA GLY A 257 -3.74 17.16 -38.92
C GLY A 257 -2.75 15.99 -38.71
N SER A 258 -1.47 16.28 -38.47
CA SER A 258 -0.44 15.27 -38.20
C SER A 258 -0.38 14.97 -36.70
N TRP A 259 -0.42 13.69 -36.33
CA TRP A 259 -0.35 13.23 -34.95
C TRP A 259 0.80 12.25 -34.77
N GLN A 260 1.41 12.24 -33.58
CA GLN A 260 2.42 11.27 -33.16
C GLN A 260 1.80 10.31 -32.16
N SER A 261 2.18 9.03 -32.27
CA SER A 261 1.74 8.00 -31.32
C SER A 261 2.47 8.14 -29.99
N GLY A 262 1.71 8.13 -28.89
CA GLY A 262 2.22 8.08 -27.54
C GLY A 262 2.67 6.66 -27.12
N PRO A 263 3.11 6.48 -25.86
CA PRO A 263 3.55 5.19 -25.35
C PRO A 263 2.40 4.17 -25.36
N ALA A 264 2.75 2.90 -25.55
CA ALA A 264 1.79 1.82 -25.53
C ALA A 264 1.30 1.56 -24.09
N ILE A 265 0.01 1.78 -23.85
CA ILE A 265 -0.64 1.41 -22.59
C ILE A 265 -0.99 -0.08 -22.66
N ALA A 266 -0.23 -0.90 -21.94
CA ALA A 266 -0.37 -2.36 -21.94
C ALA A 266 -1.50 -2.85 -21.01
N SER A 267 -1.83 -2.08 -19.98
CA SER A 267 -2.80 -2.46 -18.97
C SER A 267 -4.25 -2.27 -19.41
N THR A 268 -5.13 -3.12 -18.89
CA THR A 268 -6.59 -2.96 -18.95
C THR A 268 -7.19 -2.60 -17.59
N HIS A 269 -6.37 -2.38 -16.56
CA HIS A 269 -6.81 -2.01 -15.21
C HIS A 269 -6.94 -0.48 -15.09
N ASP A 270 -8.12 -0.01 -14.67
CA ASP A 270 -8.47 1.42 -14.59
C ASP A 270 -7.37 2.28 -13.95
N ALA A 271 -6.87 1.91 -12.77
CA ALA A 271 -5.90 2.72 -12.03
C ALA A 271 -4.59 2.94 -12.81
N GLN A 272 -4.02 1.89 -13.39
CA GLN A 272 -2.75 1.96 -14.13
C GLN A 272 -2.91 2.78 -15.42
N VAL A 273 -4.05 2.62 -16.11
CA VAL A 273 -4.33 3.38 -17.32
C VAL A 273 -4.50 4.87 -17.00
N LEU A 274 -5.18 5.22 -15.91
CA LEU A 274 -5.33 6.61 -15.48
C LEU A 274 -3.99 7.26 -15.15
N THR A 275 -3.15 6.60 -14.35
CA THR A 275 -1.81 7.12 -13.99
C THR A 275 -0.93 7.33 -15.23
N GLN A 276 -0.94 6.40 -16.18
CA GLN A 276 -0.14 6.54 -17.41
C GLN A 276 -0.63 7.69 -18.30
N VAL A 277 -1.95 7.90 -18.37
CA VAL A 277 -2.53 9.05 -19.10
C VAL A 277 -2.16 10.35 -18.39
N GLU A 278 -2.26 10.42 -17.07
CA GLU A 278 -1.91 11.59 -16.26
C GLU A 278 -0.44 11.98 -16.41
N GLN A 279 0.47 11.02 -16.27
CA GLN A 279 1.91 11.22 -16.48
C GLN A 279 2.19 11.72 -17.90
N PHE A 280 1.55 11.13 -18.91
CA PHE A 280 1.76 11.52 -20.30
C PHE A 280 1.36 12.98 -20.58
N LEU A 281 0.27 13.46 -19.96
CA LEU A 281 -0.14 14.86 -20.03
C LEU A 281 0.85 15.77 -19.31
N ALA A 282 1.29 15.38 -18.11
CA ALA A 282 2.22 16.16 -17.29
C ALA A 282 3.56 16.41 -18.00
N GLU A 283 4.05 15.44 -18.75
CA GLU A 283 5.28 15.55 -19.55
C GLU A 283 5.14 16.50 -20.76
N ARG A 284 3.91 16.82 -21.18
CA ARG A 284 3.63 17.50 -22.46
C ARG A 284 2.61 18.63 -22.33
N PRO A 285 2.83 19.63 -21.46
CA PRO A 285 1.84 20.69 -21.23
C PRO A 285 1.55 21.55 -22.48
N GLY A 286 2.47 21.60 -23.46
CA GLY A 286 2.36 22.38 -24.69
C GLY A 286 1.78 21.63 -25.90
N ASP A 287 1.43 20.36 -25.75
CA ASP A 287 0.93 19.55 -26.86
C ASP A 287 -0.60 19.41 -26.82
N TYR A 288 -1.19 19.27 -28.00
CA TYR A 288 -2.55 18.75 -28.14
C TYR A 288 -2.50 17.25 -27.88
N VAL A 289 -3.35 16.73 -26.99
CA VAL A 289 -3.40 15.29 -26.68
C VAL A 289 -4.81 14.74 -26.85
N ARG A 290 -4.91 13.57 -27.47
CA ARG A 290 -6.15 12.81 -27.62
C ARG A 290 -6.01 11.37 -27.15
N LEU A 291 -7.08 10.83 -26.58
CA LEU A 291 -7.27 9.42 -26.29
C LEU A 291 -7.84 8.70 -27.50
N LEU A 292 -7.49 7.42 -27.60
CA LEU A 292 -7.99 6.49 -28.60
C LEU A 292 -8.54 5.24 -27.91
N GLY A 293 -9.66 4.72 -28.41
CA GLY A 293 -10.14 3.37 -28.09
C GLY A 293 -9.72 2.43 -29.20
N ILE A 294 -8.99 1.38 -28.85
CA ILE A 294 -8.50 0.36 -29.79
C ILE A 294 -9.22 -0.95 -29.48
N ASP A 295 -9.91 -1.51 -30.46
CA ASP A 295 -10.45 -2.86 -30.35
C ASP A 295 -9.29 -3.87 -30.50
N PRO A 296 -8.96 -4.66 -29.46
CA PRO A 296 -7.85 -5.60 -29.51
C PRO A 296 -8.09 -6.76 -30.49
N LYS A 297 -9.35 -7.09 -30.82
CA LYS A 297 -9.71 -8.17 -31.76
C LYS A 297 -9.62 -7.69 -33.20
N ALA A 298 -10.21 -6.53 -33.49
CA ALA A 298 -10.17 -5.95 -34.84
C ALA A 298 -8.84 -5.24 -35.17
N LYS A 299 -8.02 -4.94 -34.15
CA LYS A 299 -6.81 -4.09 -34.24
C LYS A 299 -7.09 -2.75 -34.92
N GLN A 300 -8.28 -2.20 -34.68
CA GLN A 300 -8.77 -0.97 -35.29
C GLN A 300 -9.12 0.07 -34.24
N ARG A 301 -8.96 1.35 -34.62
CA ARG A 301 -9.43 2.50 -33.84
C ARG A 301 -10.94 2.55 -33.90
N GLN A 302 -11.58 2.56 -32.74
CA GLN A 302 -13.05 2.64 -32.61
C GLN A 302 -13.52 4.06 -32.28
N TRP A 303 -12.71 4.82 -31.54
CA TRP A 303 -13.07 6.14 -31.05
C TRP A 303 -11.81 6.97 -30.77
N GLU A 304 -11.95 8.28 -30.85
CA GLU A 304 -10.94 9.24 -30.41
C GLU A 304 -11.57 10.45 -29.70
N GLN A 305 -10.88 11.01 -28.72
CA GLN A 305 -11.33 12.22 -28.03
C GLN A 305 -10.16 13.07 -27.56
N MET A 306 -10.25 14.37 -27.82
CA MET A 306 -9.27 15.34 -27.37
C MET A 306 -9.42 15.58 -25.87
N ILE A 307 -8.32 15.43 -25.13
CA ILE A 307 -8.27 15.58 -23.67
C ILE A 307 -7.39 16.74 -23.22
N GLN A 308 -6.48 17.21 -24.07
CA GLN A 308 -5.67 18.41 -23.84
C GLN A 308 -5.63 19.29 -25.07
N LYS A 309 -5.84 20.58 -24.86
CA LYS A 309 -5.59 21.67 -25.80
C LYS A 309 -4.71 22.69 -25.06
N PRO A 310 -3.48 22.94 -25.50
CA PRO A 310 -2.66 24.01 -24.94
C PRO A 310 -3.33 25.35 -25.27
N GLU A 311 -3.23 26.31 -24.35
CA GLU A 311 -3.72 27.69 -24.54
C GLU A 311 -2.94 28.43 -25.63
#